data_AF-A0A7S0BAR0-F1
#
_entry.id   AF-A0A7S0BAR0-F1
#
_cell.length_a   1.000
_cell.length_b   1.000
_cell.length_c   1.000
_cell.angle_alpha   90.00
_cell.angle_beta   90.00
_cell.angle_gamma   90.00
#
_symmetry.space_group_name_H-M   'P 1'
#
loop_
_entity.id
_entity.type
_entity.pdbx_description
1 polymer ?
#
loop_
_entity_poly.entity_id
_entity_poly.type
_entity_poly.pdbx_seq_one_letter_code
_entity_poly.pdbx_strand_id
1 'polypeptide(L)'
;EGVLKKIAWLNENGGLAEPLSLDRLKVPLALLSQEHQTKVLMKLRGMASEVQDPNAFLVRECKQVRRGAARPPQEALAEEVERKIAWLNREAGLAAPLEKTRIRVPLLSVHPGHQLQILASLKKDAAEIEDPNAFVVTECRKARKQGKAALQVGRKRKAPAGEEEEGAAAAAAALAAEGEEGQELEGAPAADDAEVLAEDVQALEGAVAADSGEVLVED
;
A
#
# COMPACT_ATOMS: atom_id res chain seq x y z
N GLU A 1 9.57 -13.87 22.34
CA GLU A 1 10.37 -14.90 21.62
C GLU A 1 10.73 -14.43 20.22
N GLY A 2 11.98 -14.63 19.81
CA GLY A 2 12.46 -14.25 18.48
C GLY A 2 11.95 -15.19 17.38
N VAL A 3 11.85 -14.65 16.16
CA VAL A 3 11.39 -15.37 14.96
C VAL A 3 12.27 -16.59 14.65
N LEU A 4 13.58 -16.48 14.87
CA LEU A 4 14.53 -17.59 14.70
C LEU A 4 14.24 -18.78 15.63
N LYS A 5 13.89 -18.51 16.90
CA LYS A 5 13.54 -19.57 17.86
C LYS A 5 12.26 -20.30 17.43
N LYS A 6 11.29 -19.58 16.88
CA LYS A 6 10.06 -20.18 16.33
C LYS A 6 10.34 -21.04 15.11
N ILE A 7 11.25 -20.61 14.23
CA ILE A 7 11.66 -21.40 13.06
C ILE A 7 12.38 -22.68 13.50
N ALA A 8 13.32 -22.59 14.44
CA ALA A 8 14.00 -23.76 15.00
C ALA A 8 12.99 -24.75 15.61
N TRP A 9 12.06 -24.25 16.43
CA TRP A 9 11.01 -25.07 17.02
C TRP A 9 10.11 -25.72 15.97
N LEU A 10 9.74 -25.02 14.89
CA LEU A 10 8.94 -25.56 13.79
C LEU A 10 9.69 -26.64 13.00
N ASN A 11 11.00 -26.54 12.86
CA ASN A 11 11.80 -27.57 12.23
C ASN A 11 11.85 -28.86 13.07
N GLU A 12 11.83 -28.74 14.40
CA GLU A 12 11.86 -29.89 15.32
C GLU A 12 10.47 -30.50 15.55
N ASN A 13 9.44 -29.67 15.70
CA ASN A 13 8.12 -30.09 16.20
C ASN A 13 6.97 -29.84 15.21
N GLY A 14 7.23 -29.19 14.08
CA GLY A 14 6.19 -28.71 13.17
C GLY A 14 5.63 -29.76 12.21
N GLY A 15 6.24 -30.94 12.09
CA GLY A 15 5.81 -31.96 11.15
C GLY A 15 5.86 -31.50 9.69
N LEU A 16 6.81 -30.61 9.36
CA LEU A 16 6.97 -30.04 8.02
C LEU A 16 7.53 -31.10 7.05
N ALA A 17 7.09 -31.04 5.79
CA ALA A 17 7.60 -31.92 4.73
C ALA A 17 9.10 -31.71 4.45
N GLU A 18 9.61 -30.49 4.64
CA GLU A 18 11.01 -30.11 4.50
C GLU A 18 11.39 -29.12 5.62
N PRO A 19 12.62 -29.17 6.17
CA PRO A 19 13.09 -28.15 7.10
C PRO A 19 13.11 -26.75 6.47
N LEU A 20 12.80 -25.74 7.28
CA LEU A 20 12.86 -24.33 6.88
C LEU A 20 14.31 -23.87 6.74
N SER A 21 14.65 -23.35 5.56
CA SER A 21 15.95 -22.79 5.24
C SER A 21 16.00 -21.31 5.61
N LEU A 22 16.81 -20.97 6.61
CA LEU A 22 16.98 -19.59 7.08
C LEU A 22 17.52 -18.67 5.97
N ASP A 23 18.46 -19.12 5.14
CA ASP A 23 19.01 -18.33 4.05
C ASP A 23 17.95 -17.89 3.03
N ARG A 24 17.02 -18.79 2.68
CA ARG A 24 15.93 -18.48 1.74
C ARG A 24 14.89 -17.53 2.35
N LEU A 25 14.68 -17.62 3.67
CA LEU A 25 13.62 -16.90 4.37
C LEU A 25 14.07 -15.59 5.01
N LYS A 26 15.38 -15.39 5.21
CA LYS A 26 15.96 -14.21 5.87
C LYS A 26 15.52 -12.92 5.19
N VAL A 27 15.68 -12.82 3.86
CA VAL A 27 15.33 -11.61 3.11
C VAL A 27 13.81 -11.36 3.10
N PRO A 28 12.94 -12.34 2.75
CA PRO A 28 11.49 -12.12 2.79
C PRO A 28 10.94 -11.76 4.17
N LEU A 29 11.44 -12.39 5.24
CA LEU A 29 10.98 -12.12 6.61
C LEU A 29 11.48 -10.77 7.13
N ALA A 30 12.73 -10.37 6.80
CA ALA A 30 13.28 -9.07 7.21
C ALA A 30 12.48 -7.88 6.66
N LEU A 31 11.73 -8.07 5.55
CA LEU A 31 10.87 -7.05 4.95
C LEU A 31 9.49 -6.91 5.62
N LEU A 32 9.21 -7.68 6.67
CA LEU A 32 7.93 -7.67 7.39
C LEU A 32 8.12 -7.19 8.82
N SER A 33 7.08 -6.59 9.41
CA SER A 33 7.03 -6.35 10.86
C SER A 33 7.01 -7.66 11.64
N GLN A 34 7.50 -7.65 12.88
CA GLN A 34 7.58 -8.85 13.73
C GLN A 34 6.23 -9.54 13.95
N GLU A 35 5.15 -8.75 14.04
CA GLU A 35 3.77 -9.25 14.14
C GLU A 35 3.38 -10.06 12.90
N HIS A 36 3.63 -9.52 11.71
CA HIS A 36 3.38 -10.19 10.44
C HIS A 36 4.23 -11.45 10.27
N GLN A 37 5.52 -11.41 10.64
CA GLN A 37 6.37 -12.59 10.62
C GLN A 37 5.79 -13.72 11.48
N THR A 38 5.35 -13.40 12.71
CA THR A 38 4.73 -14.38 13.61
C THR A 38 3.43 -14.93 13.04
N LYS A 39 2.57 -14.07 12.49
CA LYS A 39 1.29 -14.45 11.89
C LYS A 39 1.46 -15.42 10.73
N VAL A 40 2.43 -15.16 9.85
CA VAL A 40 2.76 -16.04 8.71
C VAL A 40 3.28 -17.41 9.18
N LEU A 41 4.15 -17.43 10.21
CA LEU A 41 4.64 -18.69 10.79
C LEU A 41 3.52 -19.50 11.48
N MET A 42 2.60 -18.84 12.17
CA MET A 42 1.44 -19.52 12.79
C MET A 42 0.49 -20.08 11.75
N LYS A 43 0.32 -19.37 10.62
CA LYS A 43 -0.45 -19.88 9.48
C LYS A 43 0.18 -21.14 8.88
N LEU A 44 1.50 -21.14 8.66
CA LEU A 44 2.22 -22.34 8.20
C LEU A 44 2.03 -23.50 9.18
N ARG A 45 2.16 -23.26 10.49
CA ARG A 45 1.98 -24.28 11.51
C ARG A 45 0.62 -24.99 11.41
N GLY A 46 -0.45 -24.23 11.15
CA GLY A 46 -1.79 -24.79 10.99
C GLY A 46 -1.97 -25.63 9.72
N MET A 47 -1.11 -25.46 8.72
CA MET A 47 -1.17 -26.13 7.41
C MET A 47 0.03 -27.04 7.14
N ALA A 48 0.83 -27.36 8.16
CA ALA A 48 2.14 -27.98 7.99
C ALA A 48 2.10 -29.32 7.22
N SER A 49 1.04 -30.11 7.43
CA SER A 49 0.82 -31.40 6.76
C SER A 49 0.27 -31.29 5.33
N GLU A 50 -0.34 -30.16 4.96
CA GLU A 50 -0.92 -29.94 3.63
C GLU A 50 0.08 -29.33 2.66
N VAL A 51 1.13 -28.68 3.18
CA VAL A 51 2.09 -27.90 2.39
C VAL A 51 3.27 -28.77 1.98
N GLN A 52 3.38 -29.03 0.67
CA GLN A 52 4.46 -29.83 0.10
C GLN A 52 5.84 -29.15 0.18
N ASP A 53 5.90 -27.84 -0.06
CA ASP A 53 7.14 -27.04 0.06
C ASP A 53 6.88 -25.85 1.03
N PRO A 54 7.29 -25.99 2.31
CA PRO A 54 7.04 -24.98 3.32
C PRO A 54 7.88 -23.71 3.10
N ASN A 55 9.06 -23.82 2.48
CA ASN A 55 9.91 -22.68 2.16
C ASN A 55 9.24 -21.81 1.08
N ALA A 56 8.78 -22.41 -0.02
CA ALA A 56 8.07 -21.70 -1.07
C ALA A 56 6.75 -21.09 -0.57
N PHE A 57 6.02 -21.80 0.28
CA PHE A 57 4.81 -21.29 0.92
C PHE A 57 5.09 -19.99 1.70
N LEU A 58 6.10 -19.99 2.57
CA LEU A 58 6.46 -18.81 3.36
C LEU A 58 6.91 -17.65 2.49
N VAL A 59 7.73 -17.87 1.46
CA VAL A 59 8.15 -16.81 0.53
C VAL A 59 6.92 -16.19 -0.17
N ARG A 60 5.98 -17.03 -0.62
CA ARG A 60 4.74 -16.58 -1.25
C ARG A 60 3.87 -15.79 -0.27
N GLU A 61 3.69 -16.28 0.96
CA GLU A 61 2.88 -15.63 1.97
C GLU A 61 3.52 -14.31 2.43
N CYS A 62 4.84 -14.25 2.58
CA CYS A 62 5.56 -13.00 2.89
C CYS A 62 5.35 -11.96 1.78
N LYS A 63 5.45 -12.38 0.51
CA LYS A 63 5.13 -11.50 -0.62
C LYS A 63 3.68 -11.03 -0.59
N GLN A 64 2.75 -11.91 -0.23
CA GLN A 64 1.32 -11.59 -0.13
C GLN A 64 1.04 -10.61 1.01
N VAL A 65 1.60 -10.86 2.19
CA VAL A 65 1.49 -9.95 3.34
C VAL A 65 2.18 -8.63 3.01
N ARG A 66 3.32 -8.59 2.34
CA ARG A 66 3.93 -7.32 1.93
C ARG A 66 3.03 -6.54 0.96
N ARG A 67 2.38 -7.23 0.02
CA ARG A 67 1.41 -6.62 -0.90
C ARG A 67 0.13 -6.16 -0.18
N GLY A 68 -0.32 -6.88 0.84
CA GLY A 68 -1.54 -6.61 1.60
C GLY A 68 -1.35 -5.63 2.76
N ALA A 69 -0.22 -5.67 3.45
CA ALA A 69 0.14 -4.77 4.55
C ALA A 69 0.52 -3.37 4.06
N ALA A 70 0.95 -3.24 2.80
CA ALA A 70 1.03 -1.95 2.13
C ALA A 70 -0.36 -1.35 1.84
N ARG A 71 -1.44 -2.14 1.98
CA ARG A 71 -2.80 -1.64 1.82
C ARG A 71 -3.31 -1.22 3.20
N PRO A 72 -3.66 0.06 3.40
CA PRO A 72 -4.33 0.50 4.62
C PRO A 72 -5.58 -0.35 4.86
N PRO A 73 -6.02 -0.52 6.12
CA PRO A 73 -7.35 -1.04 6.42
C PRO A 73 -8.38 -0.33 5.55
N GLN A 74 -9.30 -1.10 4.95
CA GLN A 74 -10.28 -0.54 4.02
C GLN A 74 -11.15 0.54 4.67
N GLU A 75 -11.36 0.45 5.98
CA GLU A 75 -12.06 1.44 6.80
C GLU A 75 -11.28 2.76 6.89
N ALA A 76 -9.97 2.71 7.19
CA ALA A 76 -9.12 3.90 7.23
C ALA A 76 -9.10 4.65 5.90
N LEU A 77 -9.11 3.91 4.79
CA LEU A 77 -9.23 4.48 3.45
C LEU A 77 -10.61 5.12 3.19
N ALA A 78 -11.68 4.50 3.68
CA ALA A 78 -13.02 5.06 3.56
C ALA A 78 -13.14 6.40 4.31
N GLU A 79 -12.59 6.46 5.53
CA GLU A 79 -12.54 7.70 6.32
C GLU A 79 -11.72 8.80 5.63
N GLU A 80 -10.56 8.45 5.06
CA GLU A 80 -9.72 9.40 4.32
C GLU A 80 -10.45 9.96 3.09
N VAL A 81 -11.14 9.09 2.34
CA VAL A 81 -11.97 9.49 1.20
C VAL A 81 -13.11 10.41 1.65
N GLU A 82 -13.80 10.08 2.75
CA GLU A 82 -14.89 10.91 3.28
C GLU A 82 -14.39 12.29 3.75
N ARG A 83 -13.22 12.33 4.41
CA ARG A 83 -12.56 13.59 4.81
C ARG A 83 -12.22 14.41 3.57
N LYS A 84 -11.70 13.78 2.53
CA LYS A 84 -11.35 14.46 1.28
C LYS A 84 -12.59 15.01 0.56
N ILE A 85 -13.67 14.26 0.51
CA ILE A 85 -14.96 14.71 -0.05
C ILE A 85 -15.49 15.91 0.73
N ALA A 86 -15.46 15.85 2.06
CA ALA A 86 -15.91 16.96 2.90
C ALA A 86 -15.07 18.23 2.67
N TRP A 87 -13.76 18.08 2.50
CA TRP A 87 -12.86 19.18 2.15
C TRP A 87 -13.17 19.75 0.75
N LEU A 88 -13.36 18.90 -0.26
CA LEU A 88 -13.69 19.33 -1.63
C LEU A 88 -15.00 20.12 -1.68
N ASN A 89 -16.02 19.68 -0.94
CA ASN A 89 -17.30 20.38 -0.86
C ASN A 89 -17.21 21.76 -0.18
N ARG A 90 -16.16 22.03 0.61
CA ARG A 90 -15.96 23.32 1.27
C ARG A 90 -15.03 24.24 0.48
N GLU A 91 -13.93 23.71 -0.04
CA GLU A 91 -12.80 24.51 -0.52
C GLU A 91 -12.59 24.48 -2.04
N ALA A 92 -13.12 23.48 -2.75
CA ALA A 92 -12.74 23.28 -4.16
C ALA A 92 -13.57 24.10 -5.17
N GLY A 93 -14.57 24.87 -4.71
CA GLY A 93 -15.39 25.69 -5.61
C GLY A 93 -16.17 24.87 -6.65
N LEU A 94 -16.62 23.67 -6.29
CA LEU A 94 -17.37 22.78 -7.19
C LEU A 94 -18.70 23.41 -7.60
N ALA A 95 -19.10 23.21 -8.87
CA ALA A 95 -20.39 23.67 -9.40
C ALA A 95 -21.60 23.11 -8.63
N ALA A 96 -21.47 21.90 -8.08
CA ALA A 96 -22.45 21.27 -7.20
C ALA A 96 -21.75 20.47 -6.09
N PRO A 97 -22.35 20.33 -4.90
CA PRO A 97 -21.77 19.52 -3.83
C PRO A 97 -21.75 18.03 -4.22
N LEU A 98 -20.70 17.32 -3.79
CA LEU A 98 -20.60 15.87 -3.93
C LEU A 98 -21.54 15.15 -2.96
N GLU A 99 -22.41 14.31 -3.51
CA GLU A 99 -23.33 13.46 -2.76
C GLU A 99 -22.63 12.17 -2.33
N LYS A 100 -22.25 12.10 -1.06
CA LYS A 100 -21.54 10.94 -0.49
C LYS A 100 -22.20 9.61 -0.84
N THR A 101 -23.53 9.49 -0.71
CA THR A 101 -24.28 8.26 -0.96
C THR A 101 -24.12 7.77 -2.41
N ARG A 102 -24.09 8.71 -3.37
CA ARG A 102 -24.01 8.40 -4.80
C ARG A 102 -22.61 7.98 -5.23
N ILE A 103 -21.56 8.63 -4.70
CA ILE A 103 -20.17 8.37 -5.10
C ILE A 103 -19.47 7.30 -4.27
N ARG A 104 -19.92 7.03 -3.04
CA ARG A 104 -19.27 6.07 -2.12
C ARG A 104 -19.17 4.67 -2.70
N VAL A 105 -20.27 4.13 -3.22
CA VAL A 105 -20.29 2.76 -3.79
C VAL A 105 -19.36 2.65 -5.02
N PRO A 106 -19.42 3.56 -6.02
CA PRO A 106 -18.46 3.60 -7.11
C PRO A 106 -17.01 3.70 -6.66
N LEU A 107 -16.67 4.61 -5.73
CA LEU A 107 -15.30 4.80 -5.25
C LEU A 107 -14.75 3.56 -4.54
N LEU A 108 -15.53 2.96 -3.62
CA LEU A 108 -15.11 1.73 -2.92
C LEU A 108 -14.90 0.53 -3.85
N SER A 109 -15.51 0.56 -5.06
CA SER A 109 -15.32 -0.48 -6.07
C SER A 109 -14.00 -0.34 -6.88
N VAL A 110 -13.24 0.72 -6.64
CA VAL A 110 -11.97 1.05 -7.31
C VAL A 110 -10.80 0.79 -6.36
N HIS A 111 -9.60 0.51 -6.90
CA HIS A 111 -8.39 0.36 -6.10
C HIS A 111 -8.07 1.64 -5.30
N PRO A 112 -7.67 1.56 -4.02
CA PRO A 112 -7.43 2.72 -3.16
C PRO A 112 -6.57 3.83 -3.77
N GLY A 113 -5.46 3.46 -4.42
CA GLY A 113 -4.58 4.44 -5.08
C GLY A 113 -5.28 5.27 -6.16
N HIS A 114 -6.25 4.68 -6.87
CA HIS A 114 -7.02 5.41 -7.87
C HIS A 114 -8.16 6.25 -7.25
N GLN A 115 -8.67 5.89 -6.06
CA GLN A 115 -9.74 6.66 -5.40
C GLN A 115 -9.27 8.10 -5.12
N LEU A 116 -8.11 8.23 -4.44
CA LEU A 116 -7.53 9.54 -4.14
C LEU A 116 -7.07 10.28 -5.39
N GLN A 117 -6.56 9.56 -6.40
CA GLN A 117 -6.17 10.13 -7.68
C GLN A 117 -7.37 10.74 -8.43
N ILE A 118 -8.51 10.05 -8.47
CA ILE A 118 -9.74 10.56 -9.09
C ILE A 118 -10.21 11.84 -8.39
N LEU A 119 -10.21 11.86 -7.06
CA LEU A 119 -10.55 13.05 -6.28
C LEU A 119 -9.54 14.20 -6.48
N ALA A 120 -8.27 13.89 -6.69
CA ALA A 120 -7.24 14.88 -7.01
C ALA A 120 -7.42 15.46 -8.42
N SER A 121 -7.81 14.65 -9.41
CA SER A 121 -8.16 15.14 -10.75
C SER A 121 -9.41 16.01 -10.71
N LEU A 122 -10.45 15.60 -9.99
CA LEU A 122 -11.66 16.42 -9.80
C LEU A 122 -11.32 17.81 -9.22
N LYS A 123 -10.38 17.88 -8.28
CA LYS A 123 -9.92 19.16 -7.71
C LYS A 123 -9.27 20.05 -8.78
N LYS A 124 -8.46 19.49 -9.68
CA LYS A 124 -7.75 20.24 -10.72
C LYS A 124 -8.74 20.84 -11.72
N ASP A 125 -9.77 20.09 -12.06
CA ASP A 125 -10.73 20.43 -13.12
C ASP A 125 -12.07 20.94 -12.53
N ALA A 126 -12.07 21.35 -11.26
CA ALA A 126 -13.29 21.64 -10.49
C ALA A 126 -14.16 22.75 -11.12
N ALA A 127 -13.53 23.74 -11.76
CA ALA A 127 -14.22 24.86 -12.38
C ALA A 127 -14.78 24.54 -13.79
N GLU A 128 -14.26 23.51 -14.46
CA GLU A 128 -14.69 23.11 -15.81
C GLU A 128 -15.82 22.07 -15.78
N ILE A 129 -15.95 21.34 -14.66
CA ILE A 129 -16.90 20.23 -14.54
C ILE A 129 -18.27 20.74 -14.06
N GLU A 130 -19.28 20.61 -14.93
CA GLU A 130 -20.68 20.95 -14.61
C GLU A 130 -21.32 20.01 -13.56
N ASP A 131 -21.15 18.69 -13.70
CA ASP A 131 -21.64 17.69 -12.75
C ASP A 131 -20.49 16.86 -12.14
N PRO A 132 -19.99 17.27 -10.94
CA PRO A 132 -18.88 16.58 -10.29
C PRO A 132 -19.24 15.16 -9.84
N ASN A 133 -20.52 14.86 -9.57
CA ASN A 133 -20.94 13.51 -9.20
C ASN A 133 -20.85 12.56 -10.40
N ALA A 134 -21.33 13.00 -11.58
CA ALA A 134 -21.24 12.22 -12.82
C ALA A 134 -19.77 11.99 -13.25
N PHE A 135 -18.91 12.99 -13.07
CA PHE A 135 -17.48 12.87 -13.35
C PHE A 135 -16.84 11.74 -12.52
N VAL A 136 -17.02 11.75 -11.20
CA VAL A 136 -16.42 10.73 -10.30
C VAL A 136 -16.90 9.32 -10.66
N VAL A 137 -18.20 9.15 -10.94
CA VAL A 137 -18.76 7.83 -11.35
C VAL A 137 -18.13 7.35 -12.66
N THR A 138 -17.96 8.26 -13.63
CA THR A 138 -17.37 7.96 -14.94
C THR A 138 -15.90 7.58 -14.81
N GLU A 139 -15.12 8.34 -14.05
CA GLU A 139 -13.71 8.04 -13.79
C GLU A 139 -13.53 6.73 -13.01
N CYS A 140 -14.39 6.46 -12.02
CA CYS A 140 -14.41 5.16 -11.33
C CYS A 140 -14.66 4.01 -12.32
N ARG A 141 -15.60 4.18 -13.26
CA ARG A 141 -15.89 3.18 -14.29
C ARG A 141 -14.70 2.98 -15.24
N LYS A 142 -14.00 4.05 -15.63
CA LYS A 142 -12.79 3.99 -16.46
C LYS A 142 -11.65 3.27 -15.73
N ALA A 143 -11.36 3.64 -14.48
CA ALA A 143 -10.32 3.02 -13.66
C ALA A 143 -10.55 1.51 -13.48
N ARG A 144 -11.81 1.07 -13.33
CA ARG A 144 -12.15 -0.36 -13.27
C ARG A 144 -11.90 -1.10 -14.58
N LYS A 145 -12.19 -0.48 -15.72
CA LYS A 145 -11.91 -1.07 -17.05
C LYS A 145 -10.39 -1.22 -17.25
N GLN A 146 -9.61 -0.21 -16.88
CA GLN A 146 -8.15 -0.23 -16.99
C GLN A 146 -7.51 -1.28 -16.07
N GLY A 147 -7.98 -1.42 -14.82
CA GLY A 147 -7.49 -2.45 -13.89
C GLY A 147 -7.72 -3.88 -14.39
N LYS A 148 -8.84 -4.13 -15.09
CA LYS A 148 -9.10 -5.43 -15.73
C LYS A 148 -8.18 -5.68 -16.93
N ALA A 149 -7.92 -4.67 -17.74
CA ALA A 149 -7.02 -4.78 -18.89
C ALA A 149 -5.59 -5.13 -18.45
N ALA A 150 -5.07 -4.48 -17.40
CA ALA A 150 -3.73 -4.75 -16.87
C ALA A 150 -3.53 -6.21 -16.43
N LEU A 151 -4.56 -6.84 -15.84
CA LEU A 151 -4.52 -8.24 -15.45
C LEU A 151 -4.52 -9.22 -16.64
N GLN A 152 -5.10 -8.83 -17.78
CA GLN A 152 -5.16 -9.69 -18.97
C GLN A 152 -3.86 -9.68 -19.77
N VAL A 153 -3.14 -8.55 -19.81
CA VAL A 153 -1.88 -8.42 -20.55
C VAL A 153 -0.79 -9.36 -19.98
N GLY A 154 -0.79 -9.63 -18.67
CA GLY A 154 0.20 -10.48 -18.02
C GLY A 154 0.10 -11.99 -18.32
N ARG A 155 -1.01 -12.48 -18.91
CA ARG A 155 -1.24 -13.92 -19.09
C ARG A 155 -0.98 -14.47 -20.50
N LYS A 156 -0.75 -13.61 -21.50
CA LYS A 156 -0.60 -14.06 -22.90
C LYS A 156 0.83 -13.97 -23.44
N ARG A 157 1.83 -13.98 -22.57
CA ARG A 157 3.18 -14.43 -22.96
C ARG A 157 3.25 -15.95 -22.82
N LYS A 158 2.49 -16.64 -23.67
CA LYS A 158 2.76 -18.04 -23.98
C LYS A 158 4.17 -18.04 -24.57
N ALA A 159 5.11 -18.62 -23.84
CA ALA A 159 6.49 -18.75 -24.28
C ALA A 159 6.50 -19.20 -25.75
N PRO A 160 7.20 -18.49 -26.65
CA PRO A 160 7.52 -19.07 -27.94
C PRO A 160 8.35 -20.32 -27.62
N ALA A 161 7.74 -21.49 -27.80
CA ALA A 161 8.42 -22.75 -27.70
C ALA A 161 9.37 -22.82 -28.90
N GLY A 162 10.67 -22.76 -28.60
CA GLY A 162 11.79 -23.23 -29.41
C GLY A 162 11.67 -23.03 -30.93
N GLU A 163 12.24 -21.95 -31.41
CA GLU A 163 13.02 -22.02 -32.65
C GLU A 163 14.48 -21.76 -32.27
N GLU A 164 15.34 -22.58 -32.86
CA GLU A 164 16.69 -22.88 -32.45
C GLU A 164 17.64 -21.70 -32.69
N GLU A 165 18.42 -21.34 -31.68
CA GLU A 165 19.51 -20.38 -31.80
C GLU A 165 20.81 -21.13 -32.14
N GLU A 166 21.02 -21.40 -33.43
CA GLU A 166 22.35 -21.60 -34.00
C GLU A 166 22.81 -20.25 -34.58
N GLY A 167 23.60 -19.49 -33.82
CA GLY A 167 24.26 -18.30 -34.38
C GLY A 167 24.55 -17.16 -33.40
N ALA A 168 25.37 -17.39 -32.38
CA ALA A 168 25.93 -16.30 -31.56
C ALA A 168 27.45 -16.48 -31.38
N ALA A 169 28.20 -16.16 -32.45
CA ALA A 169 29.65 -15.97 -32.40
C ALA A 169 30.05 -14.81 -33.32
N ALA A 170 29.69 -13.57 -32.98
CA ALA A 170 30.41 -12.34 -33.37
C ALA A 170 29.64 -11.08 -32.93
N ALA A 171 29.89 -10.57 -31.73
CA ALA A 171 29.80 -9.13 -31.41
C ALA A 171 30.22 -8.89 -29.94
N ALA A 172 31.49 -9.15 -29.63
CA ALA A 172 32.10 -8.73 -28.36
C ALA A 172 33.36 -7.92 -28.68
N ALA A 173 33.18 -6.71 -29.21
CA ALA A 173 34.23 -5.69 -29.27
C ALA A 173 33.61 -4.34 -29.66
N ALA A 174 33.20 -3.55 -28.66
CA ALA A 174 33.22 -2.07 -28.65
C ALA A 174 32.19 -1.54 -27.64
N LEU A 175 32.59 -1.35 -26.39
CA LEU A 175 32.16 -0.19 -25.58
C LEU A 175 33.03 -0.11 -24.31
N ALA A 176 34.26 0.33 -24.48
CA ALA A 176 35.09 0.89 -23.42
C ALA A 176 35.56 2.25 -23.94
N ALA A 177 35.69 3.24 -23.03
CA ALA A 177 35.89 4.68 -23.27
C ALA A 177 34.51 5.39 -23.48
N GLU A 178 34.11 6.46 -22.79
CA GLU A 178 34.80 7.53 -22.05
C GLU A 178 33.76 8.20 -21.09
N GLY A 179 34.21 8.99 -20.10
CA GLY A 179 33.36 10.03 -19.49
C GLY A 179 33.24 10.02 -17.97
N GLU A 180 34.36 9.95 -17.26
CA GLU A 180 34.48 10.37 -15.86
C GLU A 180 34.74 11.88 -15.85
N GLU A 181 33.69 12.70 -15.72
CA GLU A 181 33.83 14.13 -15.44
C GLU A 181 32.99 14.47 -14.22
N GLY A 182 33.71 14.79 -13.14
CA GLY A 182 33.19 15.18 -11.86
C GLY A 182 32.42 16.49 -11.95
N GLN A 183 31.26 16.52 -11.30
CA GLN A 183 30.60 17.77 -10.95
C GLN A 183 30.62 17.86 -9.42
N GLU A 184 31.67 18.52 -8.92
CA GLU A 184 31.71 19.10 -7.59
C GLU A 184 30.52 20.04 -7.44
N LEU A 185 29.53 19.65 -6.64
CA LEU A 185 28.50 20.55 -6.13
C LEU A 185 28.90 20.93 -4.71
N GLU A 186 29.91 21.80 -4.60
CA GLU A 186 30.09 22.63 -3.42
C GLU A 186 29.00 23.72 -3.43
N GLY A 187 28.17 23.74 -2.39
CA GLY A 187 27.15 24.77 -2.25
C GLY A 187 26.04 24.40 -1.25
N ALA A 188 26.42 24.01 -0.04
CA ALA A 188 25.49 23.94 1.08
C ALA A 188 25.38 25.34 1.73
N PRO A 189 24.23 26.04 1.64
CA PRO A 189 24.01 27.22 2.47
C PRO A 189 23.76 26.78 3.92
N ALA A 190 24.51 27.40 4.83
CA ALA A 190 24.30 27.30 6.27
C ALA A 190 22.87 27.72 6.62
N ALA A 191 22.10 26.81 7.20
CA ALA A 191 20.85 27.10 7.89
C ALA A 191 21.16 27.28 9.39
N ASP A 192 21.76 28.42 9.71
CA ASP A 192 21.50 29.11 10.97
C ASP A 192 20.07 29.70 10.89
N ASP A 193 19.39 29.84 12.02
CA ASP A 193 18.02 30.35 12.19
C ASP A 193 16.84 29.38 11.95
N ALA A 194 16.66 28.46 12.90
CA ALA A 194 15.34 27.93 13.26
C ALA A 194 15.24 27.68 14.78
N GLU A 195 15.66 28.67 15.57
CA GLU A 195 15.26 28.79 16.97
C GLU A 195 14.09 29.79 17.03
N VAL A 196 13.21 29.64 18.01
CA VAL A 196 11.98 30.43 18.26
C VAL A 196 10.71 29.92 17.56
N LEU A 197 9.94 29.11 18.30
CA LEU A 197 8.49 29.24 18.56
C LEU A 197 7.96 27.91 19.15
N ALA A 198 8.35 27.62 20.40
CA ALA A 198 7.85 26.49 21.18
C ALA A 198 7.39 26.96 22.57
N GLU A 199 6.54 27.98 22.63
CA GLU A 199 5.83 28.39 23.84
C GLU A 199 4.45 28.90 23.40
N ASP A 200 3.44 28.02 23.25
CA ASP A 200 1.99 28.33 23.46
C ASP A 200 1.05 27.15 23.08
N VAL A 201 1.23 25.97 23.69
CA VAL A 201 0.22 24.87 23.59
C VAL A 201 -0.05 24.24 24.95
N GLN A 202 -0.38 25.06 25.96
CA GLN A 202 -0.83 24.58 27.29
C GLN A 202 -2.20 25.13 27.73
N ALA A 203 -2.92 25.89 26.90
CA ALA A 203 -4.12 26.62 27.34
C ALA A 203 -5.49 26.01 26.97
N LEU A 204 -5.58 24.76 26.47
CA LEU A 204 -6.86 24.23 25.95
C LEU A 204 -7.38 22.89 26.53
N GLU A 205 -6.80 22.35 27.61
CA GLU A 205 -7.31 21.14 28.30
C GLU A 205 -8.26 21.42 29.48
N GLY A 206 -9.03 22.52 29.44
CA GLY A 206 -9.78 23.00 30.63
C GLY A 206 -11.31 22.88 30.65
N ALA A 207 -12.00 22.42 29.59
CA ALA A 207 -13.45 22.74 29.45
C ALA A 207 -14.44 21.60 29.18
N VAL A 208 -14.13 20.32 29.45
CA VAL A 208 -15.11 19.22 29.24
C VAL A 208 -15.34 18.43 30.54
N ALA A 209 -15.95 19.07 31.53
CA ALA A 209 -16.46 18.40 32.72
C ALA A 209 -17.66 19.16 33.29
N ALA A 210 -18.86 18.95 32.73
CA ALA A 210 -20.15 19.09 33.41
C ALA A 210 -21.31 18.81 32.43
N ASP A 211 -21.64 17.55 32.19
CA ASP A 211 -23.02 17.17 31.83
C ASP A 211 -23.23 15.68 32.12
N SER A 212 -23.26 15.33 33.40
CA SER A 212 -23.77 14.03 33.85
C SER A 212 -25.22 14.23 34.27
N GLY A 213 -26.11 14.11 33.29
CA GLY A 213 -27.54 14.06 33.50
C GLY A 213 -27.94 12.86 34.35
N GLU A 214 -28.38 13.17 35.56
CA GLU A 214 -29.04 12.29 36.52
C GLU A 214 -30.37 11.81 35.94
N VAL A 215 -30.48 10.52 35.63
CA VAL A 215 -31.74 9.89 35.21
C VAL A 215 -32.46 9.40 36.46
N LEU A 216 -33.49 10.14 36.85
CA LEU A 216 -34.47 9.75 37.86
C LEU A 216 -35.22 8.51 37.37
N VAL A 217 -35.22 7.45 38.19
CA VAL A 217 -36.12 6.30 38.05
C VAL A 217 -37.21 6.50 39.11
N GLU A 218 -38.45 6.71 38.67
CA GLU A 218 -39.63 6.68 39.56
C GLU A 218 -40.18 5.24 39.64
N ASP A 219 -40.51 4.85 40.88
CA ASP A 219 -41.08 3.57 41.34
C ASP A 219 -42.48 3.26 40.77
#